data_AF-A0A151AB50-F1
#
_entry.id   AF-A0A151AB50-F1
#
_cell.length_a   1.000
_cell.length_b   1.000
_cell.length_c   1.000
_cell.angle_alpha   90.00
_cell.angle_beta   90.00
_cell.angle_gamma   90.00
#
_symmetry.space_group_name_H-M   'P 1'
#
loop_
_entity.id
_entity.type
_entity.pdbx_description
1 polymer ?
#
loop_
_entity_poly.entity_id
_entity_poly.type
_entity_poly.pdbx_seq_one_letter_code
_entity_poly.pdbx_strand_id
1 'polypeptide(L)' 'MSSIPYKLRREKVNEGREQVPFFLREDVINAEDELKDTLEEMLGGTVYKSDYREAAMIVAQRNPDLIAEVLREWGYDLEA' A
#
# COMPACT_ATOMS: atom_id res chain seq x y z
N MET A 1 -3.49 -8.30 24.90
CA MET A 1 -3.37 -9.60 24.22
C MET A 1 -2.65 -9.35 22.91
N SER A 2 -1.44 -9.90 22.72
CA SER A 2 -0.75 -9.78 21.44
C SER A 2 -1.46 -10.68 20.43
N SER A 3 -2.24 -10.09 19.52
CA SER A 3 -2.83 -10.85 18.41
C SER A 3 -1.71 -11.39 17.52
N ILE A 4 -1.79 -12.67 17.13
CA ILE A 4 -0.87 -13.26 16.15
C ILE A 4 -0.87 -12.38 14.88
N PRO A 5 0.31 -11.99 14.34
CA PRO A 5 0.41 -11.20 13.12
C PRO A 5 -0.42 -11.75 11.97
N TYR A 6 -1.04 -10.88 11.18
CA TYR A 6 -2.01 -11.27 10.13
C TYR A 6 -1.44 -12.29 9.13
N LYS A 7 -0.18 -12.13 8.68
CA LYS A 7 0.51 -13.10 7.79
C LYS A 7 0.54 -14.52 8.37
N LEU A 8 0.65 -14.66 9.68
CA LEU A 8 0.75 -15.96 10.38
C LEU A 8 -0.62 -16.58 10.70
N ARG A 9 -1.74 -15.86 10.51
CA ARG A 9 -3.10 -16.34 10.84
C ARG A 9 -3.92 -16.83 9.65
N ARG A 10 -3.50 -16.55 8.41
CA ARG A 10 -4.29 -16.83 7.20
C ARG A 10 -3.69 -17.98 6.40
N GLU A 11 -4.52 -18.67 5.63
CA GLU A 11 -4.09 -19.72 4.70
C GLU A 11 -3.80 -19.15 3.31
N LYS A 12 -4.56 -18.13 2.89
CA LYS A 12 -4.42 -17.49 1.57
C LYS A 12 -4.19 -16.00 1.69
N VAL A 13 -3.48 -15.45 0.71
CA VAL A 13 -3.19 -14.01 0.65
C VAL A 13 -4.46 -13.17 0.53
N ASN A 14 -5.52 -13.66 -0.11
CA ASN A 14 -6.77 -12.92 -0.31
C ASN A 14 -7.83 -13.16 0.79
N GLU A 15 -7.50 -13.92 1.83
CA GLU A 15 -8.46 -14.30 2.86
C GLU A 15 -8.93 -13.09 3.68
N GLY A 16 -10.25 -12.90 3.73
CA GLY A 16 -10.89 -11.79 4.45
C GLY A 16 -10.80 -10.44 3.75
N ARG A 17 -10.44 -10.39 2.47
CA ARG A 17 -10.32 -9.15 1.68
C ARG A 17 -11.45 -9.01 0.66
N GLU A 18 -11.96 -7.80 0.53
CA GLU A 18 -12.85 -7.42 -0.58
C GLU A 18 -12.04 -6.89 -1.77
N GLN A 19 -12.49 -7.17 -3.00
CA GLN A 19 -11.84 -6.64 -4.20
C GLN A 19 -12.27 -5.20 -4.45
N VAL A 20 -11.30 -4.28 -4.46
CA VAL A 20 -11.53 -2.86 -4.74
C VAL A 20 -10.72 -2.44 -5.99
N PRO A 21 -11.36 -2.18 -7.14
CA PRO A 21 -10.68 -1.71 -8.34
C PRO A 21 -10.42 -0.20 -8.28
N PHE A 22 -9.24 0.24 -8.74
CA PHE A 22 -8.90 1.65 -8.92
C PHE A 22 -8.01 1.82 -10.16
N PHE A 23 -8.09 3.01 -10.78
CA PHE A 23 -7.25 3.37 -11.93
C PHE A 23 -6.01 4.12 -11.45
N LEU A 24 -4.84 3.68 -11.90
CA LEU A 24 -3.56 4.32 -11.63
C LEU A 24 -2.91 4.78 -12.94
N ARG A 25 -2.13 5.86 -12.86
CA ARG A 25 -1.23 6.27 -13.94
C ARG A 25 -0.08 5.26 -14.06
N GLU A 26 0.51 5.15 -15.25
CA GLU A 26 1.57 4.16 -15.56
C GLU A 26 2.82 4.32 -14.68
N ASP A 27 3.23 5.56 -14.40
CA ASP A 27 4.34 5.89 -13.50
C ASP A 27 4.15 5.28 -12.11
N VAL A 28 2.93 5.36 -11.58
CA VAL A 28 2.59 4.82 -10.25
C VAL A 28 2.59 3.29 -10.25
N ILE A 29 2.13 2.67 -11.34
CA ILE A 29 2.14 1.20 -11.48
C ILE A 29 3.58 0.68 -11.53
N ASN A 30 4.46 1.33 -12.29
CA ASN A 30 5.85 0.93 -12.43
C ASN A 30 6.64 1.07 -11.12
N ALA A 31 6.34 2.11 -10.32
CA ALA A 31 6.96 2.31 -9.01
C ALA A 31 6.58 1.25 -7.97
N GLU A 32 5.50 0.47 -8.18
CA GLU A 32 5.11 -0.58 -7.24
C GLU A 32 6.11 -1.73 -7.17
N ASP A 33 6.77 -2.06 -8.28
CA ASP A 33 7.74 -3.15 -8.32
C ASP A 33 9.00 -2.77 -7.53
N GLU A 34 9.46 -1.51 -7.64
CA GLU A 34 10.56 -0.97 -6.84
C GLU A 34 10.22 -0.94 -5.34
N LEU A 35 8.98 -0.54 -4.99
CA LEU A 35 8.50 -0.60 -3.61
C LEU A 35 8.53 -2.04 -3.08
N LYS A 36 8.06 -3.01 -3.88
CA LYS A 36 8.05 -4.42 -3.49
C LYS A 36 9.47 -4.92 -3.23
N ASP A 37 10.40 -4.68 -4.15
CA ASP A 37 11.78 -5.13 -4.02
C ASP A 37 12.46 -4.54 -2.78
N THR A 38 12.24 -3.24 -2.53
CA THR A 38 12.72 -2.56 -1.31
C THR A 38 12.17 -3.21 -0.05
N LEU A 39 10.88 -3.54 -0.01
CA LEU A 39 10.26 -4.21 1.14
C LEU A 39 10.80 -5.63 1.34
N GLU A 40 11.04 -6.38 0.27
CA GLU A 40 11.60 -7.73 0.34
C GLU A 40 13.04 -7.72 0.86
N GLU A 41 13.85 -6.74 0.45
CA GLU A 41 15.19 -6.51 0.98
C GLU A 41 15.15 -6.18 2.48
N MET A 42 14.28 -5.25 2.88
CA MET A 42 14.15 -4.83 4.29
C MET A 42 13.65 -5.95 5.21
N LEU A 43 12.73 -6.80 4.73
CA LEU A 43 12.10 -7.85 5.53
C LEU A 43 12.79 -9.21 5.42
N GLY A 44 13.77 -9.35 4.52
CA GLY A 44 14.52 -10.58 4.30
C GLY A 44 13.65 -11.72 3.74
N GLY A 45 12.67 -11.41 2.87
CA GLY A 45 11.82 -12.43 2.28
C GLY A 45 10.68 -11.90 1.42
N THR A 46 9.94 -12.81 0.77
CA THR A 46 8.90 -12.45 -0.18
C THR A 46 7.71 -11.72 0.47
N VAL A 47 7.27 -10.66 -0.21
CA VAL A 47 6.13 -9.83 0.16
C VAL A 47 5.08 -9.94 -0.94
N TYR A 48 3.87 -10.39 -0.59
CA TYR A 48 2.81 -10.53 -1.58
C TYR A 48 2.24 -9.17 -1.98
N LYS A 49 1.87 -9.03 -3.27
CA LYS A 49 1.33 -7.78 -3.81
C LYS A 49 0.14 -7.24 -3.06
N SER A 50 -0.82 -8.11 -2.75
CA SER A 50 -1.99 -7.72 -1.97
C SER A 50 -1.64 -7.29 -0.54
N ASP A 51 -0.53 -7.76 0.04
CA ASP A 51 -0.09 -7.37 1.39
C ASP A 51 0.51 -5.99 1.43
N TYR A 52 1.48 -5.69 0.57
CA TYR A 52 2.11 -4.38 0.61
C TYR A 52 1.11 -3.30 0.17
N ARG A 53 0.16 -3.60 -0.73
CA ARG A 53 -0.92 -2.67 -1.09
C ARG A 53 -1.85 -2.38 0.10
N GLU A 54 -2.27 -3.40 0.85
CA GLU A 54 -3.07 -3.18 2.07
C GLU A 54 -2.26 -2.44 3.13
N ALA A 55 -0.99 -2.79 3.33
CA ALA A 55 -0.10 -2.08 4.24
C ALA A 55 0.09 -0.61 3.85
N ALA A 56 0.28 -0.32 2.56
CA ALA A 56 0.34 1.04 2.04
C ALA A 56 -0.95 1.83 2.32
N MET A 57 -2.11 1.19 2.16
CA MET A 57 -3.40 1.80 2.51
C MET A 57 -3.53 2.09 4.01
N ILE A 58 -3.07 1.17 4.87
CA ILE A 58 -3.04 1.39 6.33
C ILE A 58 -2.12 2.57 6.69
N VAL A 59 -0.94 2.66 6.06
CA VAL A 59 -0.02 3.78 6.27
C VAL A 59 -0.66 5.09 5.79
N ALA A 60 -1.28 5.11 4.61
CA ALA A 60 -1.98 6.29 4.09
C ALA A 60 -3.10 6.77 5.03
N GLN A 61 -3.92 5.85 5.55
CA GLN A 61 -4.99 6.17 6.51
C GLN A 61 -4.47 6.73 7.84
N ARG A 62 -3.28 6.30 8.27
CA ARG A 62 -2.63 6.75 9.51
C ARG A 62 -1.86 8.06 9.35
N ASN A 63 -1.48 8.43 8.12
CA ASN A 63 -0.67 9.60 7.80
C ASN A 63 -1.34 10.39 6.66
N PRO A 64 -2.55 10.96 6.89
CA PRO A 64 -3.31 11.64 5.83
C PRO A 64 -2.62 12.92 5.33
N ASP A 65 -1.75 13.52 6.14
CA ASP A 65 -0.92 14.68 5.79
C ASP A 65 0.03 14.38 4.61
N LEU A 66 0.68 13.22 4.60
CA LEU A 66 1.54 12.78 3.49
C LEU A 66 0.74 12.61 2.19
N ILE A 67 -0.51 12.15 2.29
CA ILE A 67 -1.40 12.06 1.14
C ILE A 67 -1.80 13.46 0.65
N ALA A 68 -2.10 14.37 1.58
CA ALA A 68 -2.44 15.74 1.24
C ALA A 68 -1.28 16.45 0.51
N GLU A 69 -0.03 16.19 0.87
CA GLU A 69 1.15 16.72 0.14
C GLU A 69 1.16 16.28 -1.33
N VAL A 70 0.98 14.98 -1.60
CA VAL A 70 0.90 14.46 -2.98
C VAL A 70 -0.30 15.07 -3.74
N LEU A 71 -1.45 15.19 -3.09
CA LEU A 71 -2.64 15.80 -3.72
C LEU A 71 -2.41 17.30 -4.02
N ARG A 72 -1.69 18.02 -3.16
CA ARG A 72 -1.30 19.41 -3.41
C ARG A 72 -0.37 19.55 -4.60
N GLU A 73 0.59 18.65 -4.76
CA GLU A 73 1.43 18.61 -5.97
C GLU A 73 0.59 18.39 -7.24
N TRP A 74 -0.52 17.67 -7.13
CA TRP A 74 -1.49 17.51 -8.22
C TRP A 74 -2.43 18.71 -8.38
N GLY A 75 -2.32 19.71 -7.52
CA GLY A 75 -3.06 20.96 -7.60
C GLY A 75 -4.40 20.99 -6.86
N TYR A 76 -4.66 20.07 -5.93
CA TYR A 76 -5.94 20.06 -5.18
C TYR A 76 -6.21 21.32 -4.36
N ASP A 77 -5.15 22.07 -3.98
CA ASP A 77 -5.27 23.35 -3.25
C ASP A 77 -5.10 24.57 -4.19
N LEU A 78 -5.06 24.37 -5.51
CA LEU A 78 -5.04 25.45 -6.49
C LEU A 78 -6.48 25.82 -6.86
N GLU A 79 -6.81 27.11 -6.79
CA GLU A 79 -8.04 27.62 -7.40
C GLU A 79 -7.87 27.64 -8.93
N ALA A 80 -8.91 27.20 -9.64
CA ALA A 80 -8.92 27.12 -11.11
C ALA A 80 -9.11 28.48 -11.79
#